data_AF-U9VMR5-F1
#
_entry.id   AF-U9VMR5-F1
#
_cell.length_a   1.000
_cell.length_b   1.000
_cell.length_c   1.000
_cell.angle_alpha   90.00
_cell.angle_beta   90.00
_cell.angle_gamma   90.00
#
_symmetry.space_group_name_H-M   'P 1'
#
loop_
_entity.id
_entity.type
_entity.pdbx_description
1 polymer ?
#
loop_
_entity_poly.entity_id
_entity_poly.type
_entity_poly.pdbx_seq_one_letter_code
_entity_poly.pdbx_strand_id
1 'polypeptide(L)'
;MDIQKLRGSETDDIYILMALVRAPLQSVAEILHRTKQVSHWYVDAYENSIDIPSQGIVLLQFKGHDWTIIRYLRRQTYSGYEEDAKFLSEELESQALYYFNCDTSGELVYRFYEDGLCQEEMICSCDEGLTFRSGLTSTEKEDMGNPYLFVEDFLVEQEIYIPAIWIPDLSPMSGENFQDIKLEFFGFLPNSLNAVKFERSYFERVDYLSIN
;
A
#
# COMPACT_ATOMS: atom_id res chain seq x y z
N MET A 1 16.13 -11.72 -7.47
CA MET A 1 16.00 -10.44 -8.21
C MET A 1 16.04 -9.32 -7.17
N ASP A 2 16.61 -8.16 -7.48
CA ASP A 2 16.77 -7.09 -6.49
C ASP A 2 15.58 -6.13 -6.56
N ILE A 3 14.81 -6.00 -5.46
CA ILE A 3 13.66 -5.09 -5.38
C ILE A 3 14.10 -3.62 -5.59
N GLN A 4 15.37 -3.27 -5.36
CA GLN A 4 15.89 -1.94 -5.68
C GLN A 4 15.75 -1.60 -7.17
N LYS A 5 15.66 -2.60 -8.05
CA LYS A 5 15.48 -2.41 -9.50
C LYS A 5 14.03 -2.26 -9.94
N LEU A 6 13.07 -2.33 -9.01
CA LEU A 6 11.63 -2.36 -9.29
C LEU A 6 10.92 -1.07 -8.86
N ARG A 7 11.68 0.01 -8.64
CA ARG A 7 11.14 1.35 -8.41
C ARG A 7 10.32 1.76 -9.64
N GLY A 8 9.10 2.20 -9.41
CA GLY A 8 8.22 2.69 -10.46
C GLY A 8 7.24 1.72 -11.07
N SER A 9 7.25 0.44 -10.69
CA SER A 9 6.37 -0.54 -11.32
C SER A 9 5.12 -0.84 -10.50
N GLU A 10 4.02 -1.05 -11.21
CA GLU A 10 2.83 -1.76 -10.73
C GLU A 10 2.85 -3.21 -11.22
N THR A 11 2.09 -4.08 -10.55
CA THR A 11 1.78 -5.42 -11.02
C THR A 11 0.28 -5.54 -11.30
N ASP A 12 -0.07 -5.77 -12.56
CA ASP A 12 -1.43 -6.10 -12.98
C ASP A 12 -1.78 -7.54 -12.55
N ASP A 13 -3.05 -7.79 -12.17
CA ASP A 13 -3.70 -9.10 -11.89
C ASP A 13 -4.38 -9.26 -10.51
N ILE A 14 -4.52 -8.21 -9.68
CA ILE A 14 -5.25 -8.31 -8.40
C ILE A 14 -5.99 -6.99 -8.06
N TYR A 15 -7.07 -7.09 -7.27
CA TYR A 15 -7.60 -5.99 -6.46
C TYR A 15 -6.53 -5.44 -5.50
N ILE A 16 -6.02 -4.25 -5.77
CA ILE A 16 -4.98 -3.58 -4.97
C ILE A 16 -5.61 -2.38 -4.25
N LEU A 17 -5.63 -2.39 -2.92
CA LEU A 17 -6.02 -1.22 -2.10
C LEU A 17 -5.00 -0.93 -0.98
N MET A 18 -4.18 0.11 -1.11
CA MET A 18 -3.12 0.43 -0.15
C MET A 18 -2.96 1.91 0.12
N ALA A 19 -2.29 2.20 1.24
CA ALA A 19 -1.68 3.49 1.50
C ALA A 19 -0.17 3.30 1.57
N LEU A 20 0.59 4.26 1.04
CA LEU A 20 2.04 4.29 1.12
C LEU A 20 2.48 5.63 1.68
N VAL A 21 3.52 5.65 2.49
CA VAL A 21 4.07 6.88 3.07
C VAL A 21 5.58 6.86 2.92
N ARG A 22 6.15 7.97 2.45
CA ARG A 22 7.59 8.14 2.26
C ARG A 22 8.28 8.44 3.59
N ALA A 23 8.31 7.45 4.47
CA ALA A 23 8.93 7.55 5.77
C ALA A 23 9.42 6.17 6.24
N PRO A 24 10.42 6.13 7.14
CA PRO A 24 10.83 4.89 7.78
C PRO A 24 9.66 4.20 8.47
N LEU A 25 9.60 2.88 8.36
CA LEU A 25 8.51 2.07 8.93
C LEU A 25 8.31 2.34 10.42
N GLN A 26 9.39 2.54 11.17
CA GLN A 26 9.34 2.86 12.61
C GLN A 26 8.47 4.09 12.90
N SER A 27 8.66 5.18 12.17
CA SER A 27 7.92 6.43 12.39
C SER A 27 6.44 6.29 12.05
N VAL A 28 6.13 5.59 10.96
CA VAL A 28 4.76 5.26 10.56
C VAL A 28 4.08 4.40 11.62
N ALA A 29 4.77 3.36 12.09
CA ALA A 29 4.27 2.44 13.11
C ALA A 29 4.00 3.14 14.44
N GLU A 30 4.88 4.04 14.89
CA GLU A 30 4.69 4.82 16.11
C GLU A 30 3.44 5.71 16.05
N ILE A 31 3.19 6.37 14.91
CA ILE A 31 1.99 7.19 14.73
C ILE A 31 0.74 6.32 14.75
N LEU A 32 0.70 5.26 13.93
CA LEU A 32 -0.46 4.37 13.87
C LEU A 32 -0.72 3.67 15.21
N HIS A 33 0.32 3.29 15.95
CA HIS A 33 0.19 2.74 17.30
C HIS A 33 -0.55 3.70 18.25
N ARG A 34 -0.24 5.00 18.19
CA ARG A 34 -0.89 6.02 19.02
C ARG A 34 -2.33 6.31 18.59
N THR A 35 -2.64 6.22 17.30
CA THR A 35 -3.93 6.68 16.76
C THR A 35 -4.96 5.57 16.54
N LYS A 36 -4.54 4.33 16.32
CA LYS A 36 -5.42 3.20 15.96
C LYS A 36 -5.75 2.25 17.10
N GLN A 37 -5.60 2.67 18.36
CA GLN A 37 -5.87 1.84 19.55
C GLN A 37 -5.19 0.47 19.48
N VAL A 38 -3.93 0.44 19.03
CA VAL A 38 -3.18 -0.79 18.84
C VAL A 38 -3.00 -1.49 20.18
N SER A 39 -3.43 -2.75 20.24
CA SER A 39 -3.34 -3.57 21.45
C SER A 39 -2.00 -4.31 21.56
N HIS A 40 -1.41 -4.65 20.42
CA HIS A 40 -0.09 -5.25 20.35
C HIS A 40 0.65 -4.83 19.08
N TRP A 41 1.95 -4.57 19.21
CA TRP A 41 2.82 -4.25 18.09
C TRP A 41 3.92 -5.30 18.00
N TYR A 42 3.84 -6.13 16.96
CA TYR A 42 4.85 -7.13 16.62
C TYR A 42 5.87 -6.51 15.67
N VAL A 43 7.08 -6.30 16.18
CA VAL A 43 8.21 -5.74 15.43
C VAL A 43 8.94 -6.85 14.69
N ASP A 44 9.25 -6.63 13.40
CA ASP A 44 9.91 -7.60 12.51
C ASP A 44 9.23 -8.99 12.52
N ALA A 45 7.93 -8.98 12.28
CA ALA A 45 7.03 -10.12 12.39
C ALA A 45 7.22 -11.20 11.32
N TYR A 46 8.04 -10.98 10.28
CA TYR A 46 8.11 -11.88 9.13
C TYR A 46 8.50 -13.33 9.50
N GLU A 47 9.52 -13.51 10.35
CA GLU A 47 9.97 -14.86 10.74
C GLU A 47 9.25 -15.41 11.98
N ASN A 48 8.52 -14.54 12.67
CA ASN A 48 7.90 -14.81 13.94
C ASN A 48 6.44 -15.27 13.76
N SER A 49 6.01 -16.16 14.64
CA SER A 49 4.59 -16.44 14.82
C SER A 49 3.95 -15.31 15.64
N ILE A 50 2.78 -14.87 15.19
CA ILE A 50 2.04 -13.76 15.80
C ILE A 50 0.58 -14.14 16.02
N ASP A 51 -0.05 -13.56 17.04
CA ASP A 51 -1.49 -13.66 17.22
C ASP A 51 -2.18 -12.54 16.44
N ILE A 52 -3.06 -12.94 15.53
CA ILE A 52 -3.80 -12.06 14.63
C ILE A 52 -5.25 -12.04 15.08
N PRO A 53 -5.69 -11.01 15.84
CA PRO A 53 -7.09 -10.85 16.16
C PRO A 53 -7.92 -10.49 14.92
N SER A 54 -9.22 -10.23 15.14
CA SER A 54 -10.17 -9.95 14.08
C SER A 54 -9.82 -8.79 13.14
N GLN A 55 -8.93 -7.86 13.55
CA GLN A 55 -8.46 -6.71 12.77
C GLN A 55 -6.97 -6.46 12.99
N GLY A 56 -6.29 -5.91 11.98
CA GLY A 56 -4.94 -5.40 12.18
C GLY A 56 -4.35 -4.69 10.96
N ILE A 57 -3.12 -4.23 11.11
CA ILE A 57 -2.36 -3.52 10.08
C ILE A 57 -1.05 -4.25 9.88
N VAL A 58 -0.73 -4.58 8.63
CA VAL A 58 0.60 -4.98 8.23
C VAL A 58 1.32 -3.77 7.66
N LEU A 59 2.51 -3.51 8.16
CA LEU A 59 3.42 -2.49 7.66
C LEU A 59 4.60 -3.19 6.99
N LEU A 60 4.92 -2.78 5.77
CA LEU A 60 6.01 -3.36 4.98
C LEU A 60 6.92 -2.26 4.48
N GLN A 61 8.22 -2.43 4.64
CA GLN A 61 9.20 -1.61 3.95
C GLN A 61 10.19 -2.53 3.25
N PHE A 62 10.33 -2.38 1.93
CA PHE A 62 11.30 -3.15 1.17
C PHE A 62 12.71 -2.60 1.36
N LYS A 63 13.69 -3.49 1.20
CA LYS A 63 15.10 -3.10 1.32
C LYS A 63 15.48 -2.09 0.24
N GLY A 64 15.98 -0.94 0.66
CA GLY A 64 16.37 0.15 -0.25
C GLY A 64 15.19 0.93 -0.85
N HIS A 65 14.00 0.87 -0.24
CA HIS A 65 12.85 1.69 -0.57
C HIS A 65 12.50 2.63 0.59
N ASP A 66 12.23 3.88 0.27
CA ASP A 66 11.88 4.91 1.26
C ASP A 66 10.39 4.88 1.64
N TRP A 67 9.60 4.11 0.90
CA TRP A 67 8.16 3.98 1.06
C TRP A 67 7.81 2.83 2.01
N THR A 68 7.05 3.15 3.05
CA THR A 68 6.36 2.18 3.90
C THR A 68 4.97 1.93 3.35
N ILE A 69 4.66 0.68 3.06
CA ILE A 69 3.36 0.21 2.59
C ILE A 69 2.51 -0.19 3.80
N ILE A 70 1.26 0.27 3.80
CA ILE A 70 0.26 0.01 4.82
C ILE A 70 -0.82 -0.88 4.20
N ARG A 71 -1.07 -2.04 4.81
CA ARG A 71 -2.14 -2.97 4.42
C ARG A 71 -2.98 -3.34 5.63
N TYR A 72 -4.28 -3.19 5.51
CA TYR A 72 -5.24 -3.59 6.53
C TYR A 72 -5.66 -5.05 6.37
N LEU A 73 -5.60 -5.78 7.48
CA LEU A 73 -6.15 -7.13 7.61
C LEU A 73 -7.58 -7.04 8.15
N ARG A 74 -8.54 -7.29 7.26
CA ARG A 74 -10.00 -7.25 7.49
C ARG A 74 -10.56 -5.86 7.82
N ARG A 75 -11.85 -5.65 7.46
CA ARG A 75 -12.73 -4.56 7.92
C ARG A 75 -12.31 -3.08 7.70
N GLN A 76 -11.40 -2.77 6.79
CA GLN A 76 -11.24 -1.38 6.36
C GLN A 76 -12.00 -1.06 5.08
N THR A 77 -12.65 0.10 5.08
CA THR A 77 -13.28 0.70 3.91
C THR A 77 -12.24 1.45 3.10
N TYR A 78 -12.52 1.72 1.82
CA TYR A 78 -11.70 2.60 0.98
C TYR A 78 -11.28 3.90 1.68
N SER A 79 -12.21 4.51 2.43
CA SER A 79 -11.98 5.75 3.18
C SER A 79 -10.87 5.65 4.21
N GLY A 80 -10.69 4.51 4.89
CA GLY A 80 -9.68 4.41 5.94
C GLY A 80 -8.26 4.49 5.42
N TYR A 81 -7.99 3.89 4.25
CA TYR A 81 -6.69 4.00 3.61
C TYR A 81 -6.39 5.44 3.16
N GLU A 82 -7.38 6.12 2.58
CA GLU A 82 -7.22 7.51 2.14
C GLU A 82 -7.00 8.46 3.33
N GLU A 83 -7.83 8.31 4.38
CA GLU A 83 -7.71 9.09 5.62
C GLU A 83 -6.31 8.94 6.23
N ASP A 84 -5.77 7.72 6.27
CA ASP A 84 -4.44 7.47 6.82
C ASP A 84 -3.32 7.98 5.94
N ALA A 85 -3.43 7.86 4.60
CA ALA A 85 -2.43 8.44 3.70
C ALA A 85 -2.33 9.95 3.93
N LYS A 86 -3.47 10.65 3.94
CA LYS A 86 -3.51 12.09 4.22
C LYS A 86 -2.99 12.42 5.61
N PHE A 87 -3.50 11.76 6.64
CA PHE A 87 -3.12 12.02 8.03
C PHE A 87 -1.62 11.78 8.27
N LEU A 88 -1.07 10.69 7.75
CA LEU A 88 0.36 10.38 7.90
C LEU A 88 1.25 11.34 7.12
N SER A 89 0.81 11.82 5.94
CA SER A 89 1.55 12.86 5.21
C SER A 89 1.67 14.16 6.02
N GLU A 90 0.62 14.53 6.76
CA GLU A 90 0.60 15.72 7.61
C GLU A 90 1.49 15.54 8.85
N GLU A 91 1.31 14.45 9.60
CA GLU A 91 2.03 14.22 10.86
C GLU A 91 3.53 13.97 10.68
N LEU A 92 3.93 13.44 9.52
CA LEU A 92 5.34 13.16 9.21
C LEU A 92 6.00 14.26 8.38
N GLU A 93 5.27 15.31 7.99
CA GLU A 93 5.74 16.33 7.05
C GLU A 93 6.40 15.65 5.82
N SER A 94 5.64 14.74 5.20
CA SER A 94 6.15 13.87 4.13
C SER A 94 5.10 13.57 3.07
N GLN A 95 5.50 12.80 2.07
CA GLN A 95 4.68 12.37 0.94
C GLN A 95 3.91 11.09 1.28
N ALA A 96 2.66 10.99 0.83
CA ALA A 96 1.86 9.77 0.93
C ALA A 96 1.03 9.53 -0.33
N LEU A 97 0.74 8.27 -0.62
CA LEU A 97 -0.08 7.83 -1.74
C LEU A 97 -1.21 6.94 -1.22
N TYR A 98 -2.45 7.34 -1.48
CA TYR A 98 -3.58 6.42 -1.50
C TYR A 98 -3.65 5.81 -2.90
N TYR A 99 -3.72 4.48 -2.98
CA TYR A 99 -3.73 3.77 -4.25
C TYR A 99 -4.79 2.66 -4.25
N PHE A 100 -5.63 2.69 -5.27
CA PHE A 100 -6.63 1.67 -5.55
C PHE A 100 -6.64 1.30 -7.02
N ASN A 101 -6.47 0.01 -7.32
CA ASN A 101 -6.64 -0.55 -8.66
C ASN A 101 -7.52 -1.81 -8.55
N CYS A 102 -8.50 -1.92 -9.42
CA CYS A 102 -9.34 -3.09 -9.58
C CYS A 102 -9.51 -3.39 -11.06
N ASP A 103 -8.71 -4.33 -11.56
CA ASP A 103 -8.76 -4.87 -12.92
C ASP A 103 -10.16 -5.33 -13.34
N THR A 104 -10.93 -5.89 -12.40
CA THR A 104 -12.24 -6.49 -12.63
C THR A 104 -13.32 -5.44 -12.88
N SER A 105 -13.27 -4.30 -12.17
CA SER A 105 -14.18 -3.16 -12.41
C SER A 105 -13.60 -2.12 -13.35
N GLY A 106 -12.33 -2.24 -13.74
CA GLY A 106 -11.62 -1.22 -14.51
C GLY A 106 -11.46 0.10 -13.77
N GLU A 107 -11.40 0.03 -12.43
CA GLU A 107 -11.27 1.21 -11.58
C GLU A 107 -9.82 1.43 -11.17
N LEU A 108 -9.36 2.67 -11.34
CA LEU A 108 -8.06 3.16 -10.92
C LEU A 108 -8.26 4.48 -10.18
N VAL A 109 -7.83 4.52 -8.93
CA VAL A 109 -7.84 5.73 -8.11
C VAL A 109 -6.49 5.90 -7.45
N TYR A 110 -5.90 7.08 -7.59
CA TYR A 110 -4.82 7.46 -6.71
C TYR A 110 -4.98 8.91 -6.22
N ARG A 111 -4.47 9.15 -5.02
CA ARG A 111 -4.35 10.48 -4.44
C ARG A 111 -3.00 10.62 -3.79
N PHE A 112 -2.23 11.60 -4.25
CA PHE A 112 -0.91 11.91 -3.74
C PHE A 112 -0.98 13.14 -2.84
N TYR A 113 -0.46 12.98 -1.63
CA TYR A 113 -0.45 13.99 -0.59
C TYR A 113 0.99 14.36 -0.26
N GLU A 114 1.19 15.64 0.06
CA GLU A 114 2.42 16.18 0.63
C GLU A 114 2.01 17.13 1.75
N ASP A 115 2.53 16.89 2.96
CA ASP A 115 2.23 17.69 4.16
C ASP A 115 0.72 17.85 4.43
N GLY A 116 -0.06 16.77 4.23
CA GLY A 116 -1.51 16.76 4.43
C GLY A 116 -2.33 17.36 3.28
N LEU A 117 -1.68 17.92 2.27
CA LEU A 117 -2.33 18.56 1.12
C LEU A 117 -2.35 17.62 -0.08
N CYS A 118 -3.53 17.45 -0.69
CA CYS A 118 -3.67 16.69 -1.93
C CYS A 118 -3.04 17.48 -3.08
N GLN A 119 -1.91 17.01 -3.59
CA GLN A 119 -1.19 17.63 -4.70
C GLN A 119 -1.68 17.12 -6.04
N GLU A 120 -2.08 15.85 -6.11
CA GLU A 120 -2.57 15.23 -7.32
C GLU A 120 -3.59 14.14 -7.02
N GLU A 121 -4.65 14.08 -7.80
CA GLU A 121 -5.62 12.99 -7.75
C GLU A 121 -6.09 12.59 -9.13
N MET A 122 -6.35 11.30 -9.29
CA MET A 122 -7.01 10.74 -10.44
C MET A 122 -8.03 9.71 -10.01
N ILE A 123 -9.19 9.74 -10.65
CA ILE A 123 -10.21 8.70 -10.58
C ILE A 123 -10.54 8.33 -12.01
N CYS A 124 -10.28 7.09 -12.39
CA CYS A 124 -10.70 6.50 -13.65
C CYS A 124 -11.61 5.33 -13.32
N SER A 125 -12.90 5.45 -13.63
CA SER A 125 -13.88 4.37 -13.44
C SER A 125 -14.75 4.20 -14.68
N CYS A 126 -15.34 3.01 -14.83
CA CYS A 126 -16.29 2.74 -15.91
C CYS A 126 -17.54 3.63 -15.83
N ASP A 127 -17.95 4.02 -14.61
CA ASP A 127 -19.21 4.75 -14.36
C ASP A 127 -19.04 6.27 -14.39
N GLU A 128 -17.94 6.81 -13.85
CA GLU A 128 -17.71 8.26 -13.72
C GLU A 128 -16.73 8.82 -14.77
N GLY A 129 -16.08 7.94 -15.54
CA GLY A 129 -15.04 8.31 -16.50
C GLY A 129 -13.74 8.72 -15.81
N LEU A 130 -12.96 9.57 -16.49
CA LEU A 130 -11.69 10.09 -15.98
C LEU A 130 -11.88 11.48 -15.36
N THR A 131 -11.52 11.60 -14.08
CA THR A 131 -11.27 12.87 -13.41
C THR A 131 -9.79 12.94 -13.05
N PHE A 132 -9.20 14.12 -13.24
CA PHE A 132 -7.81 14.38 -12.94
C PHE A 132 -7.64 15.82 -12.46
N ARG A 133 -6.84 16.00 -11.42
CA ARG A 133 -6.49 17.31 -10.88
C ARG A 133 -5.07 17.23 -10.32
N SER A 134 -4.20 18.12 -10.78
CA SER A 134 -2.81 18.15 -10.36
C SER A 134 -2.32 19.57 -10.11
N GLY A 135 -1.55 19.74 -9.05
CA GLY A 135 -0.64 20.86 -8.83
C GLY A 135 0.82 20.54 -9.19
N LEU A 136 1.11 19.30 -9.56
CA LEU A 136 2.46 18.80 -9.90
C LEU A 136 2.76 18.91 -11.40
N THR A 137 1.72 18.82 -12.24
CA THR A 137 1.84 18.94 -13.69
C THR A 137 0.81 19.92 -14.27
N SER A 138 1.13 20.46 -15.45
CA SER A 138 0.18 21.20 -16.29
C SER A 138 -0.54 20.32 -17.31
N THR A 139 -0.37 18.99 -17.24
CA THR A 139 -1.06 18.05 -18.13
C THR A 139 -2.56 18.12 -17.89
N GLU A 140 -3.31 18.40 -18.95
CA GLU A 140 -4.76 18.29 -18.92
C GLU A 140 -5.18 16.84 -19.20
N LYS A 141 -6.36 16.45 -18.74
CA LYS A 141 -6.86 15.06 -18.88
C LYS A 141 -6.93 14.60 -20.35
N GLU A 142 -7.15 15.53 -21.28
CA GLU A 142 -7.21 15.25 -22.72
C GLU A 142 -5.85 14.90 -23.33
N ASP A 143 -4.76 15.38 -22.71
CA ASP A 143 -3.39 15.20 -23.18
C ASP A 143 -2.67 14.04 -22.46
N MET A 144 -3.29 13.47 -21.42
CA MET A 144 -2.76 12.37 -20.60
C MET A 144 -2.53 11.07 -21.39
N GLY A 145 -3.32 10.82 -22.43
CA GLY A 145 -3.30 9.54 -23.14
C GLY A 145 -3.95 8.42 -22.35
N ASN A 146 -3.21 7.35 -22.04
CA ASN A 146 -3.73 6.21 -21.27
C ASN A 146 -3.55 6.46 -19.76
N PRO A 147 -4.63 6.51 -18.96
CA PRO A 147 -4.54 6.77 -17.52
C PRO A 147 -3.67 5.77 -16.74
N TYR A 148 -3.62 4.51 -17.15
CA TYR A 148 -2.81 3.48 -16.50
C TYR A 148 -1.31 3.73 -16.74
N LEU A 149 -0.94 4.06 -17.98
CA LEU A 149 0.45 4.41 -18.31
C LEU A 149 0.87 5.73 -17.65
N PHE A 150 -0.04 6.69 -17.58
CA PHE A 150 0.22 7.95 -16.88
C PHE A 150 0.51 7.73 -15.39
N VAL A 151 -0.25 6.85 -14.73
CA VAL A 151 0.03 6.46 -13.34
C VAL A 151 1.33 5.68 -13.23
N GLU A 152 1.62 4.76 -14.14
CA GLU A 152 2.90 4.05 -14.14
C GLU A 152 4.08 5.03 -14.22
N ASP A 153 4.02 6.01 -15.13
CA ASP A 153 5.04 7.07 -15.24
C ASP A 153 5.17 7.86 -13.93
N PHE A 154 4.04 8.24 -13.30
CA PHE A 154 4.06 8.91 -12.00
C PHE A 154 4.72 8.06 -10.90
N LEU A 155 4.41 6.76 -10.82
CA LEU A 155 5.02 5.85 -9.85
C LEU A 155 6.54 5.75 -10.08
N VAL A 156 6.98 5.72 -11.34
CA VAL A 156 8.41 5.75 -11.72
C VAL A 156 9.08 7.02 -11.23
N GLU A 157 8.47 8.18 -11.48
CA GLU A 157 9.00 9.47 -11.03
C GLU A 157 9.12 9.56 -9.50
N GLN A 158 8.17 8.96 -8.76
CA GLN A 158 8.18 8.94 -7.29
C GLN A 158 8.99 7.77 -6.69
N GLU A 159 9.61 6.95 -7.53
CA GLU A 159 10.32 5.73 -7.14
C GLU A 159 9.46 4.75 -6.31
N ILE A 160 8.15 4.73 -6.53
CA ILE A 160 7.18 3.90 -5.80
C ILE A 160 7.12 2.51 -6.45
N TYR A 161 7.16 1.46 -5.63
CA TYR A 161 6.83 0.11 -6.07
C TYR A 161 5.50 -0.33 -5.46
N ILE A 162 4.52 -0.68 -6.31
CA ILE A 162 3.21 -1.16 -5.89
C ILE A 162 3.16 -2.68 -6.09
N PRO A 163 3.32 -3.48 -5.02
CA PRO A 163 3.26 -4.92 -5.14
C PRO A 163 1.82 -5.44 -5.00
N ALA A 164 1.44 -6.37 -5.88
CA ALA A 164 0.27 -7.23 -5.74
C ALA A 164 0.50 -8.30 -4.65
N ILE A 165 0.58 -7.84 -3.39
CA ILE A 165 0.78 -8.69 -2.22
C ILE A 165 -0.55 -9.34 -1.82
N TRP A 166 -0.58 -10.67 -1.77
CA TRP A 166 -1.60 -11.40 -1.03
C TRP A 166 -0.99 -12.17 0.15
N ILE A 167 -1.80 -12.33 1.20
CA ILE A 167 -1.43 -13.09 2.41
C ILE A 167 -2.37 -14.31 2.50
N PRO A 168 -1.90 -15.53 2.17
CA PRO A 168 -2.77 -16.70 1.94
C PRO A 168 -3.53 -17.18 3.17
N ASP A 169 -3.00 -16.96 4.37
CA ASP A 169 -3.54 -17.54 5.60
C ASP A 169 -4.60 -16.68 6.31
N LEU A 170 -5.04 -15.57 5.70
CA LEU A 170 -5.97 -14.61 6.31
C LEU A 170 -7.33 -14.48 5.61
N SER A 171 -7.63 -15.45 4.72
CA SER A 171 -8.93 -15.59 4.06
C SER A 171 -10.12 -15.43 5.04
N PRO A 172 -11.27 -14.85 4.63
CA PRO A 172 -12.32 -14.34 5.52
C PRO A 172 -13.18 -15.41 6.21
N MET A 173 -12.78 -16.69 6.19
CA MET A 173 -13.70 -17.80 6.46
C MET A 173 -13.82 -18.28 7.91
N SER A 174 -13.19 -17.64 8.88
CA SER A 174 -13.62 -17.80 10.28
C SER A 174 -13.46 -16.48 11.03
N GLY A 175 -14.54 -16.06 11.70
CA GLY A 175 -14.54 -14.96 12.67
C GLY A 175 -13.78 -15.31 13.96
N GLU A 176 -12.69 -16.06 13.82
CA GLU A 176 -11.84 -16.53 14.90
C GLU A 176 -10.57 -15.68 14.95
N ASN A 177 -10.05 -15.48 16.15
CA ASN A 177 -8.71 -14.99 16.36
C ASN A 177 -7.76 -16.11 15.96
N PHE A 178 -6.76 -15.82 15.15
CA PHE A 178 -5.74 -16.80 14.79
C PHE A 178 -4.56 -16.66 15.74
N GLN A 179 -4.09 -17.80 16.25
CA GLN A 179 -2.93 -17.85 17.14
C GLN A 179 -1.76 -18.47 16.41
N ASP A 180 -0.55 -18.03 16.78
CA ASP A 180 0.72 -18.57 16.28
C ASP A 180 0.89 -18.57 14.74
N ILE A 181 0.30 -17.59 14.05
CA ILE A 181 0.36 -17.51 12.58
C ILE A 181 1.67 -16.89 12.13
N LYS A 182 2.28 -17.51 11.11
CA LYS A 182 3.40 -16.91 10.38
C LYS A 182 2.88 -16.17 9.16
N LEU A 183 3.22 -14.90 9.02
CA LEU A 183 2.85 -14.12 7.84
C LEU A 183 3.62 -14.62 6.63
N GLU A 184 2.89 -14.92 5.55
CA GLU A 184 3.47 -15.24 4.26
C GLU A 184 3.04 -14.22 3.22
N PHE A 185 4.01 -13.72 2.46
CA PHE A 185 3.79 -12.70 1.45
C PHE A 185 4.09 -13.29 0.09
N PHE A 186 3.09 -13.23 -0.78
CA PHE A 186 3.23 -13.63 -2.17
C PHE A 186 2.91 -12.44 -3.04
N GLY A 187 3.66 -12.27 -4.12
CA GLY A 187 3.40 -11.22 -5.07
C GLY A 187 4.04 -11.49 -6.41
N PHE A 188 3.78 -10.59 -7.35
CA PHE A 188 4.34 -10.67 -8.68
C PHE A 188 5.59 -9.81 -8.75
N LEU A 189 6.62 -10.38 -9.37
CA LEU A 189 7.81 -9.64 -9.76
C LEU A 189 7.55 -9.05 -11.16
N PRO A 190 8.07 -7.87 -11.50
CA PRO A 190 7.95 -7.30 -12.83
C PRO A 190 8.35 -8.29 -13.92
N ASN A 191 7.52 -8.41 -14.95
CA ASN A 191 7.65 -9.37 -16.07
C ASN A 191 7.58 -10.86 -15.65
N SER A 192 7.08 -11.17 -14.45
CA SER A 192 6.78 -12.54 -14.02
C SER A 192 5.27 -12.77 -14.01
N LEU A 193 4.81 -13.73 -14.80
CA LEU A 193 3.44 -14.22 -14.74
C LEU A 193 3.20 -15.20 -13.57
N ASN A 194 4.26 -15.56 -12.86
CA ASN A 194 4.17 -16.44 -11.70
C ASN A 194 4.34 -15.62 -10.43
N ALA A 195 3.40 -15.80 -9.51
CA ALA A 195 3.56 -15.33 -8.15
C ALA A 195 4.77 -16.01 -7.50
N VAL A 196 5.54 -15.22 -6.74
CA VAL A 196 6.65 -15.71 -5.94
C VAL A 196 6.39 -15.41 -4.47
N LYS A 197 6.90 -16.27 -3.59
CA LYS A 197 6.97 -15.97 -2.17
C LYS A 197 8.09 -14.95 -1.95
N PHE A 198 7.77 -13.80 -1.37
CA PHE A 198 8.79 -12.84 -0.94
C PHE A 198 9.45 -13.36 0.34
N GLU A 199 10.72 -13.72 0.25
CA GLU A 199 11.59 -14.10 1.37
C GLU A 199 11.91 -12.90 2.31
N ARG A 200 12.35 -13.17 3.55
CA ARG A 200 12.73 -12.12 4.52
C ARG A 200 13.73 -11.12 3.95
N SER A 201 14.63 -11.57 3.08
CA SER A 201 15.70 -10.77 2.46
C SER A 201 15.22 -9.63 1.57
N TYR A 202 13.96 -9.67 1.13
CA TYR A 202 13.35 -8.60 0.33
C TYR A 202 12.96 -7.39 1.17
N PHE A 203 12.68 -7.61 2.45
CA PHE A 203 12.18 -6.58 3.35
C PHE A 203 13.33 -5.94 4.13
N GLU A 204 13.27 -4.63 4.30
CA GLU A 204 13.98 -3.97 5.38
C GLU A 204 13.35 -4.43 6.71
N ARG A 205 12.03 -4.29 6.80
CA ARG A 205 11.24 -4.64 7.99
C ARG A 205 9.79 -4.93 7.64
N VAL A 206 9.18 -5.81 8.43
CA VAL A 206 7.75 -6.13 8.39
C VAL A 206 7.20 -6.04 9.80
N ASP A 207 6.25 -5.15 10.06
CA ASP A 207 5.59 -5.08 11.35
C ASP A 207 4.12 -5.46 11.24
N TYR A 208 3.56 -5.93 12.35
CA TYR A 208 2.12 -6.14 12.49
C TYR A 208 1.58 -5.40 13.70
N LEU A 209 0.52 -4.61 13.49
CA LEU A 209 -0.21 -3.91 14.53
C LEU A 209 -1.58 -4.59 14.71
N SER A 210 -1.78 -5.16 15.88
CA SER A 210 -3.05 -5.76 16.31
C SER A 210 -4.01 -4.67 16.76
N ILE A 211 -5.23 -4.65 16.22
CA ILE A 211 -6.28 -3.70 16.58
C ILE A 211 -7.44 -4.47 17.20
N ASN A 212 -7.95 -3.98 18.34
CA ASN A 212 -9.09 -4.57 19.06
C ASN A 212 -10.44 -4.04 18.57
#